data_AF-A0A9W9JRG4-F1
#
_entry.id   AF-A0A9W9JRG4-F1
#
_cell.length_a   1.000
_cell.length_b   1.000
_cell.length_c   1.000
_cell.angle_alpha   90.00
_cell.angle_beta   90.00
_cell.angle_gamma   90.00
#
_symmetry.space_group_name_H-M   'P 1'
#
loop_
_entity.id
_entity.type
_entity.pdbx_description
1 polymer ?
#
loop_
_entity_poly.entity_id
_entity_poly.type
_entity_poly.pdbx_seq_one_letter_code
_entity_poly.pdbx_strand_id
1 'polypeptide(L)'
;MAPKGASEGAGTTSEAPKKKHGFRVGPENLPDGPWRRKVDQKKRDLIHRAKVKKEYAKIKAAEEAKARPSHGDDEDDGKDEVNSAQGDAQEGNEEEGEKMHPTRQLMIKDEDMAQVGAEASGPSDGQRRRTRRPGYYEKQLKKAADRRQEADAKRKEYERRMEERAQKQAERERFKKAMAKTRDKDGKKKLGRESSLLLEKVKRLVAQK
;
A
#
# COMPACT_ATOMS: atom_id res chain seq x y z
N MET A 1 -29.03 -6.79 74.87
CA MET A 1 -28.44 -5.58 74.25
C MET A 1 -28.18 -5.87 72.77
N ALA A 2 -28.56 -4.94 71.90
CA ALA A 2 -28.53 -5.08 70.42
C ALA A 2 -27.14 -4.65 69.82
N PRO A 3 -26.96 -4.43 68.49
CA PRO A 3 -26.25 -5.34 67.55
C PRO A 3 -25.12 -4.65 66.72
N LYS A 4 -24.34 -5.41 65.91
CA LYS A 4 -23.66 -5.03 64.62
C LYS A 4 -22.75 -6.20 64.18
N GLY A 5 -22.58 -6.57 62.91
CA GLY A 5 -22.99 -5.99 61.64
C GLY A 5 -22.86 -7.01 60.49
N ALA A 6 -23.45 -6.68 59.35
CA ALA A 6 -23.41 -7.45 58.11
C ALA A 6 -22.07 -7.25 57.38
N SER A 7 -21.55 -8.33 56.76
CA SER A 7 -20.67 -8.22 55.59
C SER A 7 -21.28 -9.04 54.47
N GLU A 8 -21.77 -8.35 53.44
CA GLU A 8 -22.09 -8.94 52.14
C GLU A 8 -20.83 -9.44 51.45
N GLY A 9 -20.94 -10.51 50.65
CA GLY A 9 -19.86 -10.92 49.78
C GLY A 9 -20.08 -12.25 49.05
N ALA A 10 -20.50 -12.13 47.79
CA ALA A 10 -20.33 -13.11 46.71
C ALA A 10 -21.18 -14.39 46.76
N GLY A 11 -22.42 -14.27 46.29
CA GLY A 11 -23.17 -15.39 45.73
C GLY A 11 -22.44 -15.98 44.52
N THR A 12 -22.06 -17.24 44.64
CA THR A 12 -21.48 -18.08 43.59
C THR A 12 -22.57 -18.52 42.62
N THR A 13 -22.73 -17.84 41.48
CA THR A 13 -23.46 -18.41 40.34
C THR A 13 -22.47 -19.06 39.39
N SER A 14 -22.47 -20.39 39.39
CA SER A 14 -21.71 -21.25 38.49
C SER A 14 -22.11 -21.02 37.04
N GLU A 15 -21.21 -20.42 36.24
CA GLU A 15 -21.42 -20.30 34.79
C GLU A 15 -21.20 -21.66 34.11
N ALA A 16 -22.24 -22.18 33.47
CA ALA A 16 -22.17 -23.40 32.67
C ALA A 16 -21.18 -23.24 31.50
N PRO A 17 -20.43 -24.31 31.12
CA PRO A 17 -19.44 -24.22 30.06
C PRO A 17 -20.11 -23.92 28.71
N LYS A 18 -19.78 -22.76 28.14
CA LYS A 18 -20.26 -22.32 26.81
C LYS A 18 -19.82 -23.35 25.77
N LYS A 19 -20.80 -23.99 25.12
CA LYS A 19 -20.55 -24.95 24.03
C LYS A 19 -19.68 -24.26 22.98
N LYS A 20 -18.48 -24.81 22.70
CA LYS A 20 -17.57 -24.27 21.69
C LYS A 20 -18.30 -24.30 20.34
N HIS A 21 -18.66 -23.12 19.85
CA HIS A 21 -19.30 -23.02 18.53
C HIS A 21 -18.27 -23.51 17.51
N GLY A 22 -18.62 -24.52 16.72
CA GLY A 22 -17.80 -24.98 15.59
C GLY A 22 -17.48 -23.81 14.64
N PHE A 23 -16.52 -24.01 13.73
CA PHE A 23 -16.05 -22.98 12.81
C PHE A 23 -17.22 -22.29 12.10
N ARG A 24 -17.57 -21.07 12.55
CA ARG A 24 -18.65 -20.26 11.99
C ARG A 24 -18.16 -19.73 10.64
N VAL A 25 -18.61 -20.37 9.55
CA VAL A 25 -18.37 -19.92 8.17
C VAL A 25 -19.44 -18.89 7.80
N GLY A 26 -19.48 -17.78 8.53
CA GLY A 26 -20.32 -16.62 8.23
C GLY A 26 -19.49 -15.50 7.61
N PRO A 27 -20.07 -14.61 6.79
CA PRO A 27 -19.34 -13.50 6.17
C PRO A 27 -18.58 -12.59 7.16
N GLU A 28 -18.95 -12.60 8.45
CA GLU A 28 -18.19 -11.93 9.52
C GLU A 28 -16.88 -12.62 9.93
N ASN A 29 -16.74 -13.93 9.70
CA ASN A 29 -15.68 -14.76 10.28
C ASN A 29 -14.86 -15.52 9.20
N LEU A 30 -15.13 -15.23 7.92
CA LEU A 30 -14.20 -15.53 6.84
C LEU A 30 -13.01 -14.55 6.91
N PRO A 31 -11.79 -14.97 6.53
CA PRO A 31 -10.65 -14.07 6.42
C PRO A 31 -11.01 -13.00 5.40
N ASP A 32 -11.47 -11.87 5.94
CA ASP A 32 -12.05 -10.83 5.14
C ASP A 32 -11.00 -10.35 4.14
N GLY A 33 -11.40 -10.27 2.87
CA GLY A 33 -10.47 -10.14 1.77
C GLY A 33 -9.53 -8.94 2.00
N PRO A 34 -8.31 -8.95 1.41
CA PRO A 34 -7.31 -7.89 1.62
C PRO A 34 -7.85 -6.45 1.44
N TRP A 35 -8.91 -6.29 0.67
CA TRP A 35 -9.60 -5.02 0.44
C TRP A 35 -10.43 -4.53 1.64
N ARG A 36 -11.21 -5.38 2.33
CA ARG A 36 -11.99 -4.94 3.50
C ARG A 36 -11.07 -4.60 4.68
N ARG A 37 -10.00 -5.37 4.90
CA ARG A 37 -8.95 -5.03 5.88
C ARG A 37 -8.31 -3.67 5.64
N LYS A 38 -8.00 -3.33 4.38
CA LYS A 38 -7.48 -2.01 4.01
C LYS A 38 -8.50 -0.90 4.23
N VAL A 39 -9.78 -1.14 3.96
CA VAL A 39 -10.85 -0.16 4.23
C VAL A 39 -10.98 0.08 5.73
N ASP A 40 -10.98 -0.97 6.54
CA ASP A 40 -11.10 -0.85 8.00
C ASP A 40 -9.85 -0.22 8.61
N GLN A 41 -8.65 -0.55 8.10
CA GLN A 41 -7.42 0.13 8.48
C GLN A 41 -7.48 1.62 8.15
N LYS A 42 -7.89 1.99 6.94
CA LYS A 42 -8.07 3.41 6.56
C LYS A 42 -9.07 4.12 7.46
N LYS A 43 -10.19 3.47 7.81
CA LYS A 43 -11.19 4.03 8.74
C LYS A 43 -10.60 4.25 10.13
N ARG A 44 -9.91 3.25 10.69
CA ARG A 44 -9.25 3.34 12.00
C ARG A 44 -8.18 4.44 11.99
N ASP A 45 -7.36 4.52 10.95
CA ASP A 45 -6.34 5.56 10.78
C ASP A 45 -6.96 6.96 10.72
N LEU A 46 -8.07 7.14 9.99
CA LEU A 46 -8.76 8.43 9.90
C LEU A 46 -9.30 8.87 11.27
N ILE A 47 -9.92 7.94 12.01
CA ILE A 47 -10.43 8.18 13.35
C ILE A 47 -9.29 8.53 14.31
N HIS A 48 -8.18 7.78 14.26
CA HIS A 48 -7.02 8.03 15.11
C HIS A 48 -6.41 9.41 14.85
N ARG A 49 -6.18 9.77 13.57
CA ARG A 49 -5.69 11.11 13.20
C ARG A 49 -6.62 12.22 13.68
N ALA A 50 -7.93 12.02 13.59
CA ALA A 50 -8.90 12.99 14.09
C ALA A 50 -8.83 13.14 15.63
N LYS A 51 -8.66 12.04 16.37
CA LYS A 51 -8.47 12.07 17.83
C LYS A 51 -7.19 12.80 18.21
N VAL A 52 -6.06 12.45 17.59
CA VAL A 52 -4.77 13.10 17.83
C VAL A 52 -4.85 14.60 17.54
N LYS A 53 -5.50 15.01 16.44
CA LYS A 53 -5.70 16.44 16.14
C LYS A 53 -6.55 17.15 17.19
N LYS A 54 -7.60 16.50 17.71
CA LYS A 54 -8.44 17.08 18.77
C LYS A 54 -7.66 17.22 20.09
N GLU A 55 -6.92 16.20 20.48
CA GLU A 55 -6.09 16.22 21.68
C GLU A 55 -4.97 17.26 21.57
N TYR A 56 -4.31 17.33 20.41
CA TYR A 56 -3.29 18.34 20.12
C TYR A 56 -3.88 19.76 20.18
N ALA A 57 -5.03 20.00 19.56
CA ALA A 57 -5.71 21.30 19.64
C ALA A 57 -6.08 21.68 21.08
N LYS A 58 -6.48 20.69 21.90
CA LYS A 58 -6.79 20.91 23.32
C LYS A 58 -5.55 21.28 24.14
N ILE A 59 -4.44 20.57 23.93
CA ILE A 59 -3.17 20.86 24.61
C ILE A 59 -2.66 22.22 24.17
N LYS A 60 -2.68 22.52 22.87
CA LYS A 60 -2.23 23.80 22.34
C LYS A 60 -3.04 24.97 22.88
N ALA A 61 -4.37 24.85 22.93
CA ALA A 61 -5.23 25.88 23.53
C ALA A 61 -4.97 26.06 25.03
N ALA A 62 -4.71 24.98 25.77
CA ALA A 62 -4.36 25.04 27.18
C ALA A 62 -2.96 25.65 27.40
N GLU A 63 -2.02 25.39 26.51
CA GLU A 63 -0.67 25.97 26.52
C GLU A 63 -0.70 27.46 26.17
N GLU A 64 -1.47 27.86 25.15
CA GLU A 64 -1.69 29.28 24.80
C GLU A 64 -2.41 30.02 25.93
N ALA A 65 -3.37 29.38 26.63
CA ALA A 65 -4.01 29.95 27.82
C ALA A 65 -3.07 30.05 29.03
N LYS A 66 -2.11 29.12 29.16
CA LYS A 66 -1.10 29.14 30.23
C LYS A 66 0.07 30.09 29.91
N ALA A 67 0.36 30.31 28.63
CA ALA A 67 1.39 31.22 28.13
C ALA A 67 0.91 32.68 28.09
N ARG A 68 -0.39 32.94 28.22
CA ARG A 68 -0.91 34.28 28.52
C ARG A 68 -0.77 34.53 30.03
N PRO A 69 0.18 35.36 30.49
CA PRO A 69 0.16 35.80 31.88
C PRO A 69 -1.12 36.62 32.09
N SER A 70 -1.74 36.46 33.25
CA SER A 70 -2.82 37.34 33.70
C SER A 70 -2.32 38.79 33.72
N HIS A 71 -2.65 39.56 32.71
CA HIS A 71 -2.70 41.01 32.81
C HIS A 71 -4.05 41.47 32.29
N GLY A 72 -4.73 42.26 33.13
CA GLY A 72 -5.98 42.92 32.78
C GLY A 72 -5.81 43.88 31.61
N ASP A 73 -6.92 44.44 31.18
CA ASP A 73 -7.07 45.61 30.30
C ASP A 73 -5.79 46.45 30.12
N ASP A 74 -5.39 46.70 28.88
CA ASP A 74 -5.42 48.04 28.28
C ASP A 74 -4.89 48.05 26.84
N GLU A 75 -5.20 49.14 26.16
CA GLU A 75 -5.06 49.43 24.73
C GLU A 75 -3.60 49.58 24.22
N ASP A 76 -3.48 49.52 22.88
CA ASP A 76 -2.63 50.36 22.02
C ASP A 76 -1.08 50.25 21.96
N ASP A 77 -0.61 50.46 20.72
CA ASP A 77 0.69 50.96 20.22
C ASP A 77 1.99 50.09 20.18
N GLY A 78 2.45 49.84 18.94
CA GLY A 78 3.68 50.40 18.33
C GLY A 78 5.08 50.21 18.95
N LYS A 79 6.01 49.68 18.11
CA LYS A 79 7.49 49.88 18.10
C LYS A 79 8.27 49.27 19.27
N ASP A 80 9.58 48.98 19.22
CA ASP A 80 10.65 48.91 18.22
C ASP A 80 11.73 48.03 18.88
N GLU A 81 12.76 47.71 18.09
CA GLU A 81 14.16 47.60 18.51
C GLU A 81 14.85 46.25 18.75
N VAL A 82 16.04 46.28 18.15
CA VAL A 82 17.10 45.31 17.88
C VAL A 82 18.12 45.27 19.02
N ASN A 83 18.87 44.16 19.16
CA ASN A 83 20.27 44.30 19.57
C ASN A 83 21.21 43.17 19.11
N SER A 84 22.40 43.60 18.73
CA SER A 84 23.52 42.92 18.08
C SER A 84 24.42 42.14 19.05
N ALA A 85 25.20 41.17 18.52
CA ALA A 85 26.52 40.81 19.07
C ALA A 85 27.41 40.21 17.97
N GLN A 86 28.70 40.57 18.01
CA GLN A 86 29.70 40.57 16.92
C GLN A 86 30.96 39.77 17.31
N GLY A 87 31.77 39.36 16.31
CA GLY A 87 33.20 38.99 16.41
C GLY A 87 33.47 37.49 16.16
N ASP A 88 34.50 37.03 15.46
CA ASP A 88 35.78 37.62 15.05
C ASP A 88 36.44 36.71 13.97
N ALA A 89 37.37 37.25 13.17
CA ALA A 89 38.04 36.57 12.06
C ALA A 89 39.55 36.38 12.31
N GLN A 90 40.15 35.26 11.89
CA GLN A 90 41.60 35.21 11.69
C GLN A 90 42.02 34.17 10.62
N GLU A 91 43.00 34.57 9.82
CA GLU A 91 43.62 33.92 8.65
C GLU A 91 45.11 33.61 8.92
N GLY A 92 45.69 32.63 8.20
CA GLY A 92 47.14 32.33 8.11
C GLY A 92 47.48 30.85 8.43
N ASN A 93 47.59 29.93 7.45
CA ASN A 93 48.67 29.59 6.50
C ASN A 93 49.72 28.57 7.03
N GLU A 94 49.93 27.53 6.21
CA GLU A 94 51.15 26.74 5.95
C GLU A 94 51.10 25.21 6.17
N GLU A 95 51.86 24.56 5.29
CA GLU A 95 51.73 23.23 4.70
C GLU A 95 52.21 22.10 5.63
N GLU A 96 51.38 21.08 5.85
CA GLU A 96 51.84 19.73 6.16
C GLU A 96 51.01 18.72 5.38
N GLY A 97 51.70 17.75 4.75
CA GLY A 97 51.10 16.69 3.94
C GLY A 97 50.23 15.75 4.76
N GLU A 98 49.04 16.19 5.12
CA GLU A 98 48.01 15.37 5.73
C GLU A 98 47.46 14.43 4.66
N LYS A 99 47.55 13.12 4.93
CA LYS A 99 46.87 12.09 4.13
C LYS A 99 45.37 12.40 4.18
N MET A 100 44.87 13.03 3.13
CA MET A 100 43.50 13.47 2.99
C MET A 100 42.54 12.36 3.40
N HIS A 101 41.62 12.67 4.33
CA HIS A 101 40.60 11.73 4.81
C HIS A 101 39.87 11.09 3.61
N PRO A 102 39.55 9.78 3.63
CA PRO A 102 38.97 9.08 2.47
C PRO A 102 37.71 9.76 1.91
N THR A 103 36.90 10.36 2.79
CA THR A 103 35.73 11.17 2.39
C THR A 103 36.12 12.38 1.53
N ARG A 104 37.22 13.06 1.87
CA ARG A 104 37.69 14.25 1.13
C ARG A 104 38.28 13.86 -0.23
N GLN A 105 38.87 12.67 -0.35
CA GLN A 105 39.32 12.12 -1.63
C GLN A 105 38.17 11.79 -2.58
N LEU A 106 37.05 11.27 -2.04
CA LEU A 106 35.83 11.04 -2.83
C LEU A 106 35.25 12.36 -3.35
N MET A 107 35.21 13.40 -2.52
CA MET A 107 34.73 14.72 -2.94
C MET A 107 35.61 15.33 -4.04
N ILE A 108 36.94 15.25 -3.92
CA ILE A 108 37.86 15.74 -4.96
C ILE A 108 37.67 14.96 -6.26
N LYS A 109 37.52 13.63 -6.19
CA LYS A 109 37.30 12.82 -7.39
C LYS A 109 35.96 13.12 -8.07
N ASP A 110 34.93 13.43 -7.29
CA ASP A 110 33.63 13.86 -7.80
C ASP A 110 33.71 15.27 -8.43
N GLU A 111 34.52 16.16 -7.87
CA GLU A 111 34.81 17.50 -8.39
C GLU A 111 35.62 17.44 -9.71
N ASP A 112 36.66 16.60 -9.78
CA ASP A 112 37.45 16.36 -11.00
C ASP A 112 36.57 15.80 -12.12
N MET A 113 35.72 14.81 -11.81
CA MET A 113 34.76 14.23 -12.76
C MET A 113 33.73 15.27 -13.25
N ALA A 114 33.34 16.22 -12.40
CA ALA A 114 32.45 17.31 -12.78
C ALA A 114 33.17 18.35 -13.67
N GLN A 115 34.47 18.59 -13.47
CA GLN A 115 35.28 19.51 -14.26
C GLN A 115 35.61 18.96 -15.67
N VAL A 116 35.84 17.65 -15.81
CA VAL A 116 36.09 17.03 -17.13
C VAL A 116 34.88 17.16 -18.07
N GLY A 117 33.66 17.32 -17.54
CA GLY A 117 32.46 17.64 -18.33
C GLY A 117 32.26 19.13 -18.62
N ALA A 118 32.98 20.01 -17.94
CA ALA A 118 32.80 21.47 -18.00
C ALA A 118 33.73 22.15 -19.01
N GLU A 119 34.95 21.63 -19.24
CA GLU A 119 35.93 22.24 -20.16
C GLU A 119 35.53 22.15 -21.64
N ALA A 120 34.60 21.26 -22.01
CA ALA A 120 34.07 21.14 -23.37
C ALA A 120 32.87 22.08 -23.67
N SER A 121 32.44 22.91 -22.70
CA SER A 121 31.28 23.79 -22.86
C SER A 121 31.69 25.26 -22.87
N GLY A 122 31.73 25.85 -24.06
CA GLY A 122 31.81 27.30 -24.26
C GLY A 122 30.69 28.10 -23.55
N PRO A 123 30.68 29.44 -23.66
CA PRO A 123 29.85 30.32 -22.84
C PRO A 123 28.39 29.86 -22.86
N SER A 124 27.88 29.60 -21.66
CA SER A 124 26.58 29.02 -21.37
C SER A 124 25.45 29.73 -22.12
N ASP A 125 25.06 29.15 -23.24
CA ASP A 125 23.88 29.52 -24.00
C ASP A 125 22.62 29.14 -23.20
N GLY A 126 22.08 30.13 -22.47
CA GLY A 126 20.94 30.02 -21.56
C GLY A 126 19.62 29.52 -22.18
N GLN A 127 19.62 29.20 -23.47
CA GLN A 127 18.50 28.61 -24.21
C GLN A 127 18.47 27.07 -24.25
N ARG A 128 19.56 26.37 -23.89
CA ARG A 128 19.66 24.91 -24.11
C ARG A 128 18.97 24.01 -23.07
N ARG A 129 18.34 24.57 -22.02
CA ARG A 129 17.75 23.78 -20.91
C ARG A 129 16.23 23.58 -20.97
N ARG A 130 15.51 24.16 -21.94
CA ARG A 130 14.03 24.07 -22.01
C ARG A 130 13.46 22.98 -22.93
N THR A 131 14.22 22.44 -23.87
CA THR A 131 13.68 21.51 -24.90
C THR A 131 13.72 20.02 -24.53
N ARG A 132 14.33 19.65 -23.40
CA ARG A 132 14.51 18.24 -23.00
C ARG A 132 13.37 17.66 -22.16
N ARG A 133 12.44 18.49 -21.68
CA ARG A 133 11.33 18.06 -20.81
C ARG A 133 10.03 18.06 -21.64
N PRO A 134 9.36 16.91 -21.78
CA PRO A 134 8.06 16.86 -22.44
C PRO A 134 7.09 17.85 -21.78
N GLY A 135 6.31 18.53 -22.62
CA GLY A 135 5.31 19.49 -22.18
C GLY A 135 4.29 18.84 -21.24
N TYR A 136 3.61 19.65 -20.41
CA TYR A 136 2.60 19.14 -19.48
C TYR A 136 1.51 18.35 -20.20
N TYR A 137 1.05 18.85 -21.35
CA TYR A 137 0.04 18.21 -22.19
C TYR A 137 0.53 16.90 -22.82
N GLU A 138 1.76 16.86 -23.34
CA GLU A 138 2.37 15.64 -23.89
C GLU A 138 2.50 14.54 -22.84
N LYS A 139 2.82 14.89 -21.59
CA LYS A 139 2.85 13.94 -20.47
C LYS A 139 1.46 13.38 -20.16
N GLN A 140 0.40 14.19 -20.28
CA GLN A 140 -0.97 13.73 -20.08
C GLN A 140 -1.41 12.78 -21.21
N LEU A 141 -1.07 13.10 -22.46
CA LEU A 141 -1.35 12.23 -23.61
C LEU A 141 -0.63 10.89 -23.48
N LYS A 142 0.65 10.88 -23.09
CA LYS A 142 1.41 9.64 -22.83
C LYS A 142 0.75 8.81 -21.73
N LYS A 143 0.43 9.42 -20.58
CA LYS A 143 -0.28 8.71 -19.49
C LYS A 143 -1.65 8.16 -19.91
N ALA A 144 -2.37 8.86 -20.78
CA ALA A 144 -3.65 8.38 -21.32
C ALA A 144 -3.45 7.18 -22.26
N ALA A 145 -2.43 7.24 -23.12
CA ALA A 145 -2.06 6.14 -24.00
C ALA A 145 -1.61 4.90 -23.20
N ASP A 146 -0.74 5.08 -22.21
CA ASP A 146 -0.27 4.00 -21.34
C ASP A 146 -1.45 3.32 -20.62
N ARG A 147 -2.37 4.11 -20.05
CA ARG A 147 -3.57 3.58 -19.39
C ARG A 147 -4.47 2.80 -20.34
N ARG A 148 -4.61 3.25 -21.59
CA ARG A 148 -5.38 2.54 -22.63
C ARG A 148 -4.71 1.21 -22.98
N GLN A 149 -3.40 1.21 -23.18
CA GLN A 149 -2.64 0.00 -23.47
C GLN A 149 -2.70 -1.02 -22.34
N GLU A 150 -2.57 -0.58 -21.08
CA GLU A 150 -2.72 -1.45 -19.91
C GLU A 150 -4.13 -2.05 -19.80
N ALA A 151 -5.16 -1.26 -20.09
CA ALA A 151 -6.55 -1.74 -20.07
C ALA A 151 -6.79 -2.77 -21.18
N ASP A 152 -6.27 -2.53 -22.38
CA ASP A 152 -6.37 -3.44 -23.51
C ASP A 152 -5.60 -4.74 -23.27
N ALA A 153 -4.40 -4.66 -22.67
CA ALA A 153 -3.63 -5.83 -22.26
C ALA A 153 -4.39 -6.69 -21.24
N LYS A 154 -4.95 -6.06 -20.18
CA LYS A 154 -5.77 -6.76 -19.18
C LYS A 154 -7.02 -7.40 -19.78
N ARG A 155 -7.67 -6.75 -20.74
CA ARG A 155 -8.83 -7.30 -21.46
C ARG A 155 -8.43 -8.54 -22.25
N LYS A 156 -7.34 -8.48 -23.02
CA LYS A 156 -6.83 -9.62 -23.78
C LYS A 156 -6.45 -10.79 -22.88
N GLU A 157 -5.78 -10.54 -21.75
CA GLU A 157 -5.45 -11.59 -20.78
C GLU A 157 -6.72 -12.24 -20.18
N TYR A 158 -7.71 -11.42 -19.85
CA TYR A 158 -8.99 -11.90 -19.36
C TYR A 158 -9.73 -12.75 -20.42
N GLU A 159 -9.78 -12.28 -21.67
CA GLU A 159 -10.38 -12.99 -22.80
C GLU A 159 -9.69 -14.34 -23.01
N ARG A 160 -8.35 -14.40 -23.07
CA ARG A 160 -7.61 -15.66 -23.20
C ARG A 160 -7.93 -16.64 -22.07
N ARG A 161 -8.02 -16.16 -20.83
CA ARG A 161 -8.36 -17.00 -19.67
C ARG A 161 -9.80 -17.49 -19.73
N MET A 162 -10.73 -16.65 -20.22
CA MET A 162 -12.13 -17.02 -20.38
C MET A 162 -12.31 -18.02 -21.52
N GLU A 163 -11.60 -17.85 -22.63
CA GLU A 163 -11.57 -18.79 -23.76
C GLU A 163 -11.02 -20.15 -23.33
N GLU A 164 -9.90 -20.20 -22.61
CA GLU A 164 -9.34 -21.46 -22.09
C GLU A 164 -10.35 -22.19 -21.19
N ARG A 165 -11.00 -21.44 -20.28
CA ARG A 165 -12.07 -21.98 -19.43
C ARG A 165 -13.26 -22.48 -20.25
N ALA A 166 -13.68 -21.71 -21.25
CA ALA A 166 -14.79 -22.06 -22.12
C ALA A 166 -14.49 -23.31 -22.95
N GLN A 167 -13.27 -23.43 -23.50
CA GLN A 167 -12.82 -24.63 -24.22
C GLN A 167 -12.84 -25.85 -23.30
N LYS A 168 -12.27 -25.74 -22.09
CA LYS A 168 -12.28 -26.82 -21.09
C LYS A 168 -13.70 -27.22 -20.68
N GLN A 169 -14.59 -26.25 -20.56
CA GLN A 169 -15.99 -26.50 -20.22
C GLN A 169 -16.75 -27.16 -21.39
N ALA A 170 -16.55 -26.68 -22.61
CA ALA A 170 -17.13 -27.25 -23.82
C ALA A 170 -16.64 -28.69 -24.05
N GLU A 171 -15.36 -28.99 -23.82
CA GLU A 171 -14.85 -30.36 -23.88
C GLU A 171 -15.52 -31.27 -22.84
N ARG A 172 -15.68 -30.78 -21.60
CA ARG A 172 -16.39 -31.51 -20.54
C ARG A 172 -17.85 -31.76 -20.90
N GLU A 173 -18.53 -30.77 -21.46
CA GLU A 173 -19.93 -30.88 -21.88
C GLU A 173 -20.08 -31.82 -23.07
N ARG A 174 -19.19 -31.75 -24.06
CA ARG A 174 -19.14 -32.70 -25.18
C ARG A 174 -18.94 -34.13 -24.67
N PHE A 175 -17.99 -34.33 -23.77
CA PHE A 175 -17.74 -35.64 -23.15
C PHE A 175 -18.95 -36.13 -22.33
N LYS A 176 -19.54 -35.26 -21.52
CA LYS A 176 -20.76 -35.57 -20.74
C LYS A 176 -21.93 -35.94 -21.65
N LYS A 177 -22.12 -35.20 -22.75
CA LYS A 177 -23.16 -35.48 -23.75
C LYS A 177 -22.91 -36.80 -24.47
N ALA A 178 -21.65 -37.12 -24.78
CA ALA A 178 -21.28 -38.41 -25.37
C ALA A 178 -21.55 -39.57 -24.40
N MET A 179 -21.16 -39.44 -23.13
CA MET A 179 -21.46 -40.43 -22.06
C MET A 179 -22.96 -40.54 -21.74
N ALA A 180 -23.75 -39.48 -21.94
CA ALA A 180 -25.20 -39.56 -21.80
C ALA A 180 -25.81 -40.41 -22.93
N LYS A 181 -25.26 -40.34 -24.15
CA LYS A 181 -25.71 -41.13 -25.32
C LYS A 181 -25.38 -42.62 -25.23
N THR A 182 -24.50 -43.02 -24.31
CA THR A 182 -24.20 -44.44 -24.10
C THR A 182 -25.18 -45.12 -23.16
N ARG A 183 -26.04 -44.37 -22.48
CA ARG A 183 -27.07 -44.91 -21.60
C ARG A 183 -28.36 -45.17 -22.38
N ASP A 184 -28.98 -46.30 -22.10
CA ASP A 184 -30.28 -46.68 -22.65
C ASP A 184 -31.43 -45.98 -21.95
N LYS A 185 -32.65 -46.11 -22.51
CA LYS A 185 -33.89 -45.60 -21.90
C LYS A 185 -34.11 -46.16 -20.49
N ASP A 186 -33.72 -47.41 -20.27
CA ASP A 186 -33.75 -48.09 -18.96
C ASP A 186 -32.58 -47.67 -18.03
N GLY A 187 -31.74 -46.74 -18.48
CA GLY A 187 -30.58 -46.24 -17.73
C GLY A 187 -29.37 -47.19 -17.69
N LYS A 188 -29.46 -48.38 -18.31
CA LYS A 188 -28.36 -49.34 -18.46
C LYS A 188 -27.27 -48.77 -19.38
N LYS A 189 -26.01 -49.05 -19.06
CA LYS A 189 -24.82 -48.55 -19.76
C LYS A 189 -24.46 -49.47 -20.93
N LYS A 190 -24.24 -48.92 -22.12
CA LYS A 190 -23.72 -49.64 -23.29
C LYS A 190 -22.21 -49.64 -23.28
N LEU A 191 -21.62 -50.67 -22.64
CA LEU A 191 -20.17 -50.80 -22.46
C LEU A 191 -19.36 -50.64 -23.76
N GLY A 192 -19.87 -51.12 -24.90
CA GLY A 192 -19.19 -50.97 -26.19
C GLY A 192 -19.08 -49.54 -26.70
N ARG A 193 -20.02 -48.64 -26.34
CA ARG A 193 -19.94 -47.21 -26.69
C ARG A 193 -19.20 -46.40 -25.63
N GLU A 194 -19.20 -46.86 -24.38
CA GLU A 194 -18.48 -46.21 -23.28
C GLU A 194 -16.99 -46.48 -23.33
N SER A 195 -16.60 -47.71 -23.71
CA SER A 195 -15.20 -48.13 -23.76
C SER A 195 -14.38 -47.23 -24.67
N SER A 196 -14.87 -46.88 -25.86
CA SER A 196 -14.15 -45.99 -26.79
C SER A 196 -13.96 -44.58 -26.23
N LEU A 197 -15.00 -43.97 -25.65
CA LEU A 197 -14.92 -42.64 -25.03
C LEU A 197 -13.97 -42.63 -23.82
N LEU A 198 -13.99 -43.69 -23.01
CA LEU A 198 -13.09 -43.82 -21.86
C LEU A 198 -11.64 -44.05 -22.31
N LEU A 199 -11.41 -44.84 -23.36
CA LEU A 199 -10.09 -45.04 -23.94
C LEU A 199 -9.49 -43.73 -24.49
N GLU A 200 -10.28 -42.91 -25.20
CA GLU A 200 -9.83 -41.59 -25.66
C GLU A 200 -9.45 -40.66 -24.49
N LYS A 201 -10.22 -40.70 -23.40
CA LYS A 201 -9.91 -39.93 -22.18
C LYS A 201 -8.61 -40.41 -21.54
N VAL A 202 -8.40 -41.72 -21.42
CA VAL A 202 -7.15 -42.30 -20.89
C VAL A 202 -5.97 -41.93 -21.78
N LYS A 203 -6.12 -42.01 -23.11
CA LYS A 203 -5.08 -41.60 -24.07
C LYS A 203 -4.67 -40.14 -23.88
N ARG A 204 -5.63 -39.22 -23.67
CA ARG A 204 -5.32 -37.81 -23.35
C ARG A 204 -4.60 -37.64 -22.02
N LEU A 205 -4.99 -38.37 -20.98
CA LEU A 205 -4.34 -38.30 -19.66
C LEU A 205 -2.90 -38.82 -19.70
N VAL A 206 -2.65 -39.89 -20.46
CA VAL A 206 -1.29 -40.43 -20.65
C VAL A 206 -0.43 -39.49 -21.49
N ALA A 207 -0.99 -38.81 -22.51
CA ALA A 207 -0.25 -37.85 -23.33
C ALA A 207 0.07 -36.52 -22.63
N GLN A 208 -0.59 -36.21 -21.51
CA GLN A 208 -0.34 -35.02 -20.68
C GLN A 208 0.68 -35.26 -19.56
N LYS A 209 1.26 -36.46 -19.51
CA LYS A 209 2.21 -36.91 -18.50
C LYS A 209 3.62 -36.93 -19.09
#